data_AF-A0AAD9XCV8-F1
#
_entry.id   AF-A0AAD9XCV8-F1
#
_cell.length_a   1.000
_cell.length_b   1.000
_cell.length_c   1.000
_cell.angle_alpha   90.00
_cell.angle_beta   90.00
_cell.angle_gamma   90.00
#
_symmetry.space_group_name_H-M   'P 1'
#
loop_
_entity.id
_entity.type
_entity.pdbx_description
1 polymer ?
#
loop_
_entity_poly.entity_id
_entity_poly.type
_entity_poly.pdbx_seq_one_letter_code
_entity_poly.pdbx_strand_id
1 'polypeptide(L)'
;MAPPNILCCAQFMKDDEENVKKVQANNNYKDDTSKTKCWFLYWLLVLLFAIGVITVAALTISKYVDFLKRTRGSHHHPQQVVPKYANALQIAMQFFDVQKSGKLVDNKIEWRGDSALQDGSEEKLDLSKGLYDAGDLMKFGFPMAFTATVLSWAILEYGHHMNAVQQLKPAQDSLKWVTDYLLNSHPSPNVLYVQVGDPELDHNCWERPETMTAKRPVTQINASFPGTEVAAETAAAMASASLVFKKINSTYSDMLLMHAQQLFTFADTYRGLYSTSVPQVQTYYNSTAYGDELLWAASWLYLATGDRSYLRYVTDLNGQAFADWGNPTWFSWDDKRAGVHVLLSRINLIGAKDVSDSENLELQMYRKTAETIMCGLLPDSPTATPSRTEGGLIWIAPWNCLQHSVASAFLALLYSDYMLTSGTETLYCSGKLYKPDDLRGFSISQVEYVLGNNPMKLSYLVGYGSRYPLHVHHRGSSIPANANTGCRDGFKWLDSESPNPNVAVGALVGGPFFNESYVDARNNSMQGEPTAYNSALLVGLLSGLATSSTVAKSFTT
;
A
#
# COMPACT_ATOMS: atom_id res chain seq x y z
N MET A 1 -22.44 -10.82 -51.43
CA MET A 1 -22.62 -11.90 -52.43
C MET A 1 -21.31 -12.05 -53.18
N ALA A 2 -20.75 -13.26 -53.15
CA ALA A 2 -19.41 -13.63 -53.65
C ALA A 2 -19.34 -13.71 -55.18
N PRO A 3 -18.11 -13.81 -55.73
CA PRO A 3 -17.79 -15.04 -56.45
C PRO A 3 -16.44 -15.67 -56.04
N PRO A 4 -16.19 -16.95 -56.42
CA PRO A 4 -15.24 -17.85 -55.75
C PRO A 4 -13.94 -18.15 -56.52
N ASN A 5 -13.03 -18.79 -55.78
CA ASN A 5 -11.75 -19.45 -56.12
C ASN A 5 -11.78 -20.37 -57.35
N ILE A 6 -10.64 -20.48 -58.05
CA ILE A 6 -10.13 -21.77 -58.57
C ILE A 6 -8.61 -21.87 -58.35
N LEU A 7 -8.24 -23.00 -57.76
CA LEU A 7 -6.92 -23.46 -57.31
C LEU A 7 -6.26 -24.37 -58.37
N CYS A 8 -4.95 -24.56 -58.21
CA CYS A 8 -4.05 -25.50 -58.91
C CYS A 8 -4.55 -26.95 -59.07
N CYS A 9 -4.06 -27.63 -60.13
CA CYS A 9 -3.23 -28.87 -60.11
C CYS A 9 -3.46 -29.75 -61.35
N ALA A 10 -2.37 -30.10 -62.05
CA ALA A 10 -2.03 -31.47 -62.50
C ALA A 10 -0.81 -31.38 -63.46
N GLN A 11 0.39 -31.92 -63.20
CA GLN A 11 0.86 -33.31 -62.98
C GLN A 11 1.54 -33.89 -64.24
N PHE A 12 2.88 -33.94 -64.17
CA PHE A 12 3.80 -35.04 -64.54
C PHE A 12 3.81 -35.74 -65.91
N MET A 13 5.07 -35.93 -66.38
CA MET A 13 5.68 -37.13 -67.00
C MET A 13 5.53 -37.38 -68.52
N LYS A 14 6.63 -37.27 -69.28
CA LYS A 14 7.57 -38.38 -69.60
C LYS A 14 8.63 -38.00 -70.64
N ASP A 15 9.81 -38.54 -70.40
CA ASP A 15 10.98 -38.79 -71.26
C ASP A 15 10.59 -39.31 -72.67
N ASP A 16 11.36 -39.22 -73.75
CA ASP A 16 12.78 -39.51 -73.98
C ASP A 16 13.10 -39.08 -75.44
N GLU A 17 14.31 -38.61 -75.73
CA GLU A 17 15.21 -39.22 -76.73
C GLU A 17 16.47 -38.36 -77.00
N GLU A 18 17.57 -39.10 -77.03
CA GLU A 18 18.97 -38.73 -76.91
C GLU A 18 19.68 -38.29 -78.21
N ASN A 19 20.78 -37.53 -78.00
CA ASN A 19 22.08 -37.54 -78.74
C ASN A 19 22.07 -37.09 -80.23
N VAL A 20 22.93 -36.20 -80.74
CA VAL A 20 24.40 -36.35 -80.85
C VAL A 20 25.06 -34.99 -81.23
N LYS A 21 25.94 -34.51 -80.35
CA LYS A 21 27.30 -33.92 -80.53
C LYS A 21 27.70 -33.10 -81.79
N LYS A 22 28.36 -31.96 -81.49
CA LYS A 22 29.42 -31.21 -82.23
C LYS A 22 28.91 -30.48 -83.48
N VAL A 23 29.04 -29.16 -83.61
CA VAL A 23 30.29 -28.44 -83.85
C VAL A 23 30.25 -27.03 -83.24
N GLN A 24 31.36 -26.69 -82.61
CA GLN A 24 31.73 -25.43 -81.98
C GLN A 24 32.54 -24.58 -82.98
N ALA A 25 32.53 -23.25 -82.80
CA ALA A 25 33.18 -22.17 -83.57
C ALA A 25 32.31 -21.64 -84.72
N ASN A 26 31.94 -20.36 -84.80
CA ASN A 26 32.66 -19.15 -84.42
C ASN A 26 31.64 -18.00 -84.27
N ASN A 27 31.65 -17.29 -83.15
CA ASN A 27 31.35 -15.85 -83.05
C ASN A 27 31.52 -15.39 -81.60
N ASN A 28 32.77 -15.41 -81.13
CA ASN A 28 33.20 -14.60 -80.00
C ASN A 28 33.77 -13.30 -80.57
N TYR A 29 33.04 -12.19 -80.46
CA TYR A 29 33.63 -10.90 -80.11
C TYR A 29 32.52 -9.89 -79.76
N LYS A 30 32.41 -9.60 -78.44
CA LYS A 30 31.58 -8.59 -77.74
C LYS A 30 30.59 -9.24 -76.77
N ASP A 31 31.05 -9.62 -75.56
CA ASP A 31 30.30 -9.42 -74.31
C ASP A 31 31.10 -9.92 -73.08
N ASP A 32 32.23 -9.28 -72.73
CA ASP A 32 33.00 -9.67 -71.53
C ASP A 32 33.28 -8.51 -70.55
N THR A 33 32.98 -7.27 -70.95
CA THR A 33 33.08 -6.08 -70.08
C THR A 33 31.79 -5.73 -69.33
N SER A 34 30.68 -6.39 -69.64
CA SER A 34 29.36 -6.17 -69.02
C SER A 34 29.15 -7.04 -67.76
N LYS A 35 29.49 -8.33 -67.85
CA LYS A 35 29.32 -9.31 -66.76
C LYS A 35 30.25 -9.06 -65.57
N THR A 36 31.48 -8.64 -65.82
CA THR A 36 32.46 -8.28 -64.77
C THR A 36 32.05 -7.04 -63.98
N LYS A 37 31.43 -6.04 -64.62
CA LYS A 37 30.90 -4.85 -63.94
C LYS A 37 29.68 -5.16 -63.06
N CYS A 38 28.73 -5.99 -63.54
CA CYS A 38 27.58 -6.43 -62.74
C CYS A 38 27.99 -7.26 -61.52
N TRP A 39 29.00 -8.12 -61.66
CA TRP A 39 29.52 -8.92 -60.55
C TRP A 39 30.21 -8.05 -59.49
N PHE A 40 30.97 -7.04 -59.93
CA PHE A 40 31.61 -6.09 -59.02
C PHE A 40 30.59 -5.21 -58.25
N LEU A 41 29.53 -4.76 -58.94
CA LEU A 41 28.42 -4.00 -58.32
C LEU A 41 27.63 -4.84 -57.31
N TYR A 42 27.41 -6.12 -57.59
CA TYR A 42 26.75 -7.04 -56.66
C TYR A 42 27.57 -7.22 -55.37
N TRP A 43 28.87 -7.50 -55.49
CA TRP A 43 29.74 -7.63 -54.33
C TRP A 43 29.93 -6.33 -53.55
N LEU A 44 29.93 -5.17 -54.23
CA LEU A 44 29.94 -3.85 -53.59
C LEU A 44 28.67 -3.64 -52.74
N LEU A 45 27.49 -4.01 -53.25
CA LEU A 45 26.23 -3.91 -52.52
C LEU A 45 26.16 -4.86 -51.32
N VAL A 46 26.65 -6.10 -51.48
CA VAL A 46 26.76 -7.07 -50.36
C VAL A 46 27.70 -6.53 -49.27
N LEU A 47 28.82 -5.91 -49.66
CA LEU A 47 29.77 -5.33 -48.71
C LEU A 47 29.17 -4.13 -47.98
N LEU A 48 28.46 -3.24 -48.68
CA LEU A 48 27.77 -2.10 -48.07
C LEU A 48 26.66 -2.54 -47.12
N PHE A 49 25.91 -3.59 -47.46
CA PHE A 49 24.90 -4.16 -46.58
C PHE A 49 25.52 -4.78 -45.33
N ALA A 50 26.62 -5.54 -45.48
CA ALA A 50 27.34 -6.11 -44.35
C ALA A 50 27.90 -5.02 -43.42
N ILE A 51 28.45 -3.94 -43.97
CA ILE A 51 28.90 -2.76 -43.20
C ILE A 51 27.72 -2.13 -42.46
N GLY A 52 26.57 -1.97 -43.12
CA GLY A 52 25.34 -1.45 -42.48
C GLY A 52 24.90 -2.30 -41.29
N VAL A 53 24.85 -3.63 -41.44
CA VAL A 53 24.49 -4.56 -40.36
C VAL A 53 25.49 -4.49 -39.20
N ILE A 54 26.80 -4.45 -39.49
CA ILE A 54 27.84 -4.32 -38.47
C ILE A 54 27.72 -2.97 -37.74
N THR A 55 27.41 -1.89 -38.45
CA THR A 55 27.26 -0.56 -37.87
C THR A 55 26.04 -0.50 -36.95
N VAL A 56 24.91 -1.08 -37.37
CA VAL A 56 23.70 -1.18 -36.54
C VAL A 56 23.96 -2.05 -35.31
N ALA A 57 24.63 -3.20 -35.47
CA ALA A 57 25.00 -4.06 -34.35
C ALA A 57 25.93 -3.35 -33.37
N ALA A 58 26.95 -2.63 -33.87
CA ALA A 58 27.87 -1.84 -33.05
C ALA A 58 27.15 -0.70 -32.31
N LEU A 59 26.22 0.01 -32.95
CA LEU A 59 25.39 1.04 -32.31
C LEU A 59 24.45 0.45 -31.26
N THR A 60 23.90 -0.73 -31.51
CA THR A 60 23.02 -1.44 -30.57
C THR A 60 23.81 -1.91 -29.35
N ILE A 61 25.00 -2.47 -29.57
CA ILE A 61 25.93 -2.87 -28.51
C ILE A 61 26.42 -1.63 -27.74
N SER A 62 26.75 -0.53 -28.41
CA SER A 62 27.15 0.73 -27.74
C SER A 62 26.02 1.26 -26.86
N LYS A 63 24.79 1.32 -27.37
CA LYS A 63 23.62 1.72 -26.57
C LYS A 63 23.35 0.76 -25.42
N TYR A 64 23.54 -0.54 -25.63
CA TYR A 64 23.41 -1.55 -24.58
C TYR A 64 24.51 -1.43 -23.52
N VAL A 65 25.75 -1.12 -23.92
CA VAL A 65 26.87 -0.86 -23.02
C VAL A 65 26.67 0.46 -22.26
N ASP A 66 26.14 1.50 -22.89
CA ASP A 66 25.78 2.76 -22.23
C ASP A 66 24.59 2.58 -21.27
N PHE A 67 23.62 1.74 -21.63
CA PHE A 67 22.55 1.30 -20.73
C PHE A 67 23.11 0.49 -19.54
N LEU A 68 24.05 -0.42 -19.78
CA LEU A 68 24.77 -1.16 -18.73
C LEU A 68 25.63 -0.26 -17.85
N LYS A 69 26.22 0.81 -18.40
CA LYS A 69 26.96 1.83 -17.65
C LYS A 69 26.03 2.76 -16.87
N ARG A 70 24.83 3.07 -17.36
CA ARG A 70 23.80 3.80 -16.59
C ARG A 70 23.23 2.96 -15.46
N THR A 71 23.01 1.67 -15.68
CA THR A 71 22.54 0.73 -14.64
C THR A 71 23.62 0.37 -13.62
N ARG A 72 24.89 0.23 -14.03
CA ARG A 72 26.04 0.14 -13.09
C ARG A 72 26.45 1.48 -12.47
N GLY A 73 26.10 2.59 -13.12
CA GLY A 73 26.37 3.97 -12.73
C GLY A 73 25.24 4.60 -11.92
N SER A 74 24.29 3.81 -11.42
CA SER A 74 23.57 4.22 -10.22
C SER A 74 24.63 4.39 -9.14
N HIS A 75 25.00 5.64 -8.89
CA HIS A 75 25.78 6.01 -7.73
C HIS A 75 25.08 5.35 -6.53
N HIS A 76 25.64 4.24 -6.04
CA HIS A 76 25.44 3.79 -4.67
C HIS A 76 26.05 4.89 -3.79
N HIS A 77 25.34 6.01 -3.67
CA HIS A 77 25.50 6.87 -2.53
C HIS A 77 25.21 5.98 -1.32
N PRO A 78 26.14 5.90 -0.35
CA PRO A 78 25.88 5.17 0.88
C PRO A 78 24.54 5.67 1.43
N GLN A 79 23.64 4.74 1.74
CA GLN A 79 22.30 5.02 2.26
C GLN A 79 22.44 5.96 3.46
N GLN A 80 22.19 7.25 3.25
CA GLN A 80 22.39 8.24 4.28
C GLN A 80 21.10 8.33 5.09
N VAL A 81 21.21 8.06 6.39
CA VAL A 81 20.10 8.29 7.32
C VAL A 81 19.76 9.77 7.33
N VAL A 82 18.47 10.10 7.21
CA VAL A 82 17.95 11.45 7.37
C VAL A 82 17.49 11.58 8.83
N PRO A 83 18.28 12.21 9.73
CA PRO A 83 18.06 12.09 11.18
C PRO A 83 16.68 12.59 11.61
N LYS A 84 16.16 13.61 10.93
CA LYS A 84 14.84 14.18 11.21
C LYS A 84 13.72 13.15 11.12
N TYR A 85 13.67 12.39 10.02
CA TYR A 85 12.63 11.40 9.76
C TYR A 85 12.91 10.10 10.50
N ALA A 86 14.18 9.74 10.70
CA ALA A 86 14.57 8.63 11.56
C ALA A 86 14.08 8.81 13.01
N ASN A 87 14.27 10.00 13.58
CA ASN A 87 13.78 10.31 14.93
C ASN A 87 12.26 10.34 14.99
N ALA A 88 11.59 10.93 13.98
CA ALA A 88 10.13 10.92 13.91
C ALA A 88 9.58 9.50 13.81
N LEU A 89 10.22 8.61 13.03
CA LEU A 89 9.83 7.21 12.90
C LEU A 89 9.93 6.47 14.24
N GLN A 90 11.04 6.65 14.97
CA GLN A 90 11.23 6.06 16.29
C GLN A 90 10.16 6.52 17.30
N ILE A 91 9.71 7.77 17.20
CA ILE A 91 8.63 8.30 18.05
C ILE A 91 7.28 7.71 17.61
N ALA A 92 6.95 7.77 16.32
CA ALA A 92 5.68 7.27 15.78
C ALA A 92 5.44 5.78 16.08
N MET A 93 6.50 4.96 16.03
CA MET A 93 6.42 3.53 16.33
C MET A 93 5.96 3.21 17.76
N GLN A 94 6.20 4.10 18.73
CA GLN A 94 5.83 3.86 20.12
C GLN A 94 4.32 3.89 20.36
N PHE A 95 3.54 4.50 19.46
CA PHE A 95 2.10 4.54 19.62
C PHE A 95 1.46 3.15 19.53
N PHE A 96 2.05 2.23 18.76
CA PHE A 96 1.56 0.85 18.74
C PHE A 96 1.70 0.19 20.12
N ASP A 97 2.78 0.45 20.85
CA ASP A 97 2.94 -0.02 22.23
C ASP A 97 1.94 0.66 23.18
N VAL A 98 1.64 1.95 22.96
CA VAL A 98 0.59 2.69 23.67
C VAL A 98 -0.80 2.10 23.44
N GLN A 99 -1.08 1.49 22.28
CA GLN A 99 -2.38 0.92 21.95
C GLN A 99 -2.55 -0.57 22.30
N LYS A 100 -1.49 -1.30 22.67
CA LYS A 100 -1.59 -2.76 22.92
C LYS A 100 -2.64 -3.12 23.97
N SER A 101 -3.56 -4.01 23.64
CA SER A 101 -4.44 -4.73 24.58
C SER A 101 -3.82 -6.08 24.94
N GLY A 102 -4.18 -6.64 26.09
CA GLY A 102 -3.77 -7.97 26.52
C GLY A 102 -2.64 -7.94 27.55
N LYS A 103 -1.97 -9.10 27.71
CA LYS A 103 -0.83 -9.23 28.63
C LYS A 103 0.44 -8.71 27.97
N LEU A 104 0.93 -7.55 28.40
CA LEU A 104 2.06 -6.87 27.78
C LEU A 104 3.37 -7.63 28.03
N VAL A 105 4.21 -7.74 26.99
CA VAL A 105 5.53 -8.37 27.04
C VAL A 105 6.57 -7.33 26.64
N ASP A 106 7.67 -7.24 27.39
CA ASP A 106 8.75 -6.26 27.20
C ASP A 106 8.27 -4.80 27.10
N ASN A 107 7.23 -4.46 27.87
CA ASN A 107 6.54 -3.17 27.81
C ASN A 107 7.50 -1.99 27.99
N LYS A 108 7.50 -1.06 27.03
CA LYS A 108 8.29 0.18 27.04
C LYS A 108 7.51 1.40 27.51
N ILE A 109 6.19 1.28 27.62
CA ILE A 109 5.30 2.36 28.04
C ILE A 109 4.95 2.13 29.52
N GLU A 110 5.72 2.75 30.42
CA GLU A 110 5.66 2.47 31.86
C GLU A 110 4.29 2.70 32.51
N TRP A 111 3.48 3.59 31.93
CA TRP A 111 2.13 3.90 32.41
C TRP A 111 1.04 2.99 31.82
N ARG A 112 1.39 2.06 30.91
CA ARG A 112 0.50 1.00 30.43
C ARG A 112 0.73 -0.29 31.21
N GLY A 113 -0.32 -1.07 31.38
CA GLY A 113 -0.27 -2.40 32.01
C GLY A 113 -1.15 -3.41 31.29
N ASP A 114 -1.22 -4.60 31.87
CA ASP A 114 -2.05 -5.70 31.38
C ASP A 114 -3.55 -5.32 31.43
N SER A 115 -4.26 -5.52 30.33
CA SER A 115 -5.68 -5.15 30.20
C SER A 115 -6.45 -6.14 29.33
N ALA A 116 -7.79 -6.17 29.45
CA ALA A 116 -8.66 -6.97 28.58
C ALA A 116 -8.26 -8.47 28.48
N LEU A 117 -7.75 -9.04 29.58
CA LEU A 117 -7.17 -10.40 29.59
C LEU A 117 -8.19 -11.52 29.36
N GLN A 118 -9.49 -11.22 29.46
CA GLN A 118 -10.58 -12.18 29.30
C GLN A 118 -11.35 -11.98 27.98
N ASP A 119 -10.92 -11.06 27.13
CA ASP A 119 -11.58 -10.81 25.84
C ASP A 119 -11.62 -12.12 25.03
N GLY A 120 -12.83 -12.53 24.61
CA GLY A 120 -13.07 -13.77 23.85
C GLY A 120 -13.34 -15.04 24.67
N SER A 121 -13.18 -15.01 26.00
CA SER A 121 -13.29 -16.22 26.82
C SER A 121 -14.68 -16.87 26.77
N GLU A 122 -15.75 -16.08 26.62
CA GLU A 122 -17.14 -16.56 26.49
C GLU A 122 -17.32 -17.46 25.26
N GLU A 123 -16.54 -17.21 24.20
CA GLU A 123 -16.54 -17.97 22.94
C GLU A 123 -15.42 -19.02 22.88
N LYS A 124 -14.70 -19.23 23.99
CA LYS A 124 -13.53 -20.12 24.08
C LYS A 124 -12.39 -19.73 23.12
N LEU A 125 -12.24 -18.43 22.88
CA LEU A 125 -11.16 -17.84 22.11
C LEU A 125 -10.25 -17.00 23.00
N ASP A 126 -8.97 -16.85 22.62
CA ASP A 126 -8.09 -15.84 23.19
C ASP A 126 -8.08 -14.62 22.27
N LEU A 127 -8.96 -13.66 22.58
CA LEU A 127 -9.01 -12.37 21.92
C LEU A 127 -8.41 -11.28 22.82
N SER A 128 -7.42 -11.58 23.66
CA SER A 128 -6.83 -10.58 24.58
C SER A 128 -5.88 -9.58 23.89
N LYS A 129 -5.08 -10.05 22.92
CA LYS A 129 -4.10 -9.26 22.14
C LYS A 129 -4.75 -8.24 21.19
N GLY A 130 -3.98 -7.63 20.29
CA GLY A 130 -4.46 -6.61 19.35
C GLY A 130 -4.30 -5.20 19.90
N LEU A 131 -4.84 -4.23 19.20
CA LEU A 131 -4.75 -2.81 19.55
C LEU A 131 -6.13 -2.28 19.95
N TYR A 132 -6.17 -1.39 20.93
CA TYR A 132 -7.28 -0.47 21.02
C TYR A 132 -7.28 0.45 19.79
N ASP A 133 -8.46 0.81 19.32
CA ASP A 133 -8.62 1.48 18.04
C ASP A 133 -8.08 2.92 18.06
N ALA A 134 -8.54 3.71 19.03
CA ALA A 134 -8.29 5.14 19.12
C ALA A 134 -8.02 5.59 20.57
N GLY A 135 -8.74 6.60 21.05
CA GLY A 135 -8.71 7.01 22.46
C GLY A 135 -9.57 6.14 23.38
N ASP A 136 -10.27 5.17 22.81
CA ASP A 136 -11.20 4.24 23.43
C ASP A 136 -10.59 2.89 23.77
N LEU A 137 -11.39 2.00 24.35
CA LEU A 137 -10.95 0.65 24.72
C LEU A 137 -11.63 -0.41 23.83
N MET A 138 -12.21 0.02 22.72
CA MET A 138 -12.79 -0.85 21.71
C MET A 138 -11.70 -1.49 20.86
N LYS A 139 -12.01 -2.69 20.35
CA LYS A 139 -11.19 -3.36 19.35
C LYS A 139 -12.00 -3.55 18.08
N PHE A 140 -12.00 -2.55 17.21
CA PHE A 140 -12.64 -2.61 15.91
C PHE A 140 -11.74 -3.33 14.91
N GLY A 141 -12.20 -4.47 14.40
CA GLY A 141 -11.43 -5.35 13.54
C GLY A 141 -11.12 -4.76 12.17
N PHE A 142 -12.03 -3.97 11.61
CA PHE A 142 -11.87 -3.41 10.26
C PHE A 142 -10.72 -2.38 10.15
N PRO A 143 -10.69 -1.29 10.94
CA PRO A 143 -9.54 -0.38 10.96
C PRO A 143 -8.25 -1.04 11.49
N MET A 144 -8.35 -2.04 12.37
CA MET A 144 -7.19 -2.79 12.86
C MET A 144 -6.56 -3.68 11.77
N ALA A 145 -7.37 -4.33 10.95
CA ALA A 145 -6.90 -5.08 9.79
C ALA A 145 -6.20 -4.14 8.79
N PHE A 146 -6.81 -2.99 8.49
CA PHE A 146 -6.18 -1.97 7.64
C PHE A 146 -4.83 -1.48 8.20
N THR A 147 -4.75 -1.27 9.52
CA THR A 147 -3.48 -0.94 10.21
C THR A 147 -2.40 -1.99 9.93
N ALA A 148 -2.74 -3.28 10.03
CA ALA A 148 -1.81 -4.37 9.76
C ALA A 148 -1.40 -4.45 8.29
N THR A 149 -2.32 -4.22 7.35
CA THR A 149 -2.01 -4.22 5.91
C THR A 149 -1.06 -3.07 5.56
N VAL A 150 -1.32 -1.85 6.04
CA VAL A 150 -0.45 -0.69 5.80
C VAL A 150 0.92 -0.88 6.44
N LEU A 151 0.99 -1.39 7.67
CA LEU A 151 2.27 -1.66 8.34
C LEU A 151 3.06 -2.76 7.59
N SER A 152 2.38 -3.79 7.09
CA SER A 152 3.00 -4.81 6.23
C SER A 152 3.54 -4.20 4.95
N TRP A 153 2.75 -3.36 4.25
CA TRP A 153 3.18 -2.68 3.04
C TRP A 153 4.42 -1.81 3.28
N ALA A 154 4.43 -1.05 4.38
CA ALA A 154 5.59 -0.26 4.79
C ALA A 154 6.84 -1.11 5.06
N ILE A 155 6.70 -2.25 5.73
CA ILE A 155 7.84 -3.16 6.00
C ILE A 155 8.34 -3.79 4.69
N LEU A 156 7.45 -4.16 3.78
CA LEU A 156 7.82 -4.78 2.51
C LEU A 156 8.59 -3.81 1.60
N GLU A 157 8.14 -2.56 1.50
CA GLU A 157 8.78 -1.55 0.66
C GLU A 157 10.02 -0.94 1.35
N TYR A 158 9.92 -0.64 2.64
CA TYR A 158 10.89 0.19 3.38
C TYR A 158 11.57 -0.51 4.56
N GLY A 159 11.43 -1.83 4.72
CA GLY A 159 12.03 -2.56 5.85
C GLY A 159 13.55 -2.40 5.94
N HIS A 160 14.22 -2.20 4.81
CA HIS A 160 15.66 -1.90 4.78
C HIS A 160 16.01 -0.47 5.25
N HIS A 161 15.11 0.50 5.05
CA HIS A 161 15.24 1.83 5.66
C HIS A 161 15.01 1.74 7.16
N MET A 162 13.96 1.04 7.59
CA MET A 162 13.66 0.81 9.00
C MET A 162 14.84 0.11 9.70
N ASN A 163 15.49 -0.86 9.05
CA ASN A 163 16.65 -1.55 9.60
C ASN A 163 17.85 -0.62 9.83
N ALA A 164 18.11 0.30 8.89
CA ALA A 164 19.19 1.28 9.00
C ALA A 164 19.02 2.22 10.22
N VAL A 165 17.80 2.36 10.73
CA VAL A 165 17.46 3.20 11.90
C VAL A 165 16.91 2.40 13.08
N GLN A 166 17.12 1.07 13.07
CA GLN A 166 16.76 0.14 14.15
C GLN A 166 15.25 0.08 14.47
N GLN A 167 14.38 0.38 13.51
CA GLN A 167 12.93 0.33 13.65
C GLN A 167 12.26 -0.89 12.97
N LEU A 168 13.03 -1.73 12.25
CA LEU A 168 12.46 -2.90 11.56
C LEU A 168 11.90 -3.93 12.55
N LYS A 169 12.66 -4.27 13.59
CA LYS A 169 12.24 -5.26 14.58
C LYS A 169 11.02 -4.77 15.39
N PRO A 170 10.98 -3.53 15.93
CA PRO A 170 9.76 -2.96 16.49
C PRO A 170 8.55 -3.03 15.56
N ALA A 171 8.72 -2.68 14.27
CA ALA A 171 7.63 -2.76 13.30
C ALA A 171 7.11 -4.19 13.10
N GLN A 172 8.00 -5.17 12.99
CA GLN A 172 7.64 -6.58 12.89
C GLN A 172 6.96 -7.12 14.15
N ASP A 173 7.40 -6.69 15.33
CA ASP A 173 6.80 -7.10 16.61
C ASP A 173 5.40 -6.51 16.80
N SER A 174 5.21 -5.24 16.43
CA SER A 174 3.88 -4.60 16.40
C SER A 174 2.96 -5.27 15.38
N LEU A 175 3.45 -5.55 14.17
CA LEU A 175 2.67 -6.28 13.16
C LEU A 175 2.25 -7.65 13.68
N LYS A 176 3.20 -8.41 14.26
CA LYS A 176 2.90 -9.73 14.83
C LYS A 176 1.86 -9.66 15.95
N TRP A 177 1.90 -8.63 16.79
CA TRP A 177 0.93 -8.43 17.85
C TRP A 177 -0.50 -8.31 17.31
N VAL A 178 -0.66 -7.57 16.22
CA VAL A 178 -1.95 -7.42 15.53
C VAL A 178 -2.36 -8.72 14.85
N THR A 179 -1.45 -9.35 14.09
CA THR A 179 -1.80 -10.57 13.34
C THR A 179 -2.04 -11.79 14.24
N ASP A 180 -1.44 -11.85 15.44
CA ASP A 180 -1.79 -12.85 16.45
C ASP A 180 -3.26 -12.72 16.87
N TYR A 181 -3.75 -11.48 17.05
CA TYR A 181 -5.17 -11.24 17.34
C TYR A 181 -6.06 -11.61 16.15
N LEU A 182 -5.69 -11.20 14.93
CA LEU A 182 -6.48 -11.50 13.72
C LEU A 182 -6.56 -13.01 13.45
N LEU A 183 -5.51 -13.77 13.73
CA LEU A 183 -5.53 -15.24 13.63
C LEU A 183 -6.53 -15.84 14.62
N ASN A 184 -6.48 -15.40 15.88
CA ASN A 184 -7.38 -15.89 16.92
C ASN A 184 -8.84 -15.46 16.69
N SER A 185 -9.08 -14.37 15.97
CA SER A 185 -10.42 -13.91 15.62
C SER A 185 -11.05 -14.68 14.45
N HIS A 186 -10.29 -15.56 13.76
CA HIS A 186 -10.78 -16.39 12.66
C HIS A 186 -10.71 -17.90 13.03
N PRO A 187 -11.64 -18.40 13.88
CA PRO A 187 -11.58 -19.77 14.38
C PRO A 187 -12.05 -20.84 13.37
N SER A 188 -12.77 -20.45 12.33
CA SER A 188 -13.24 -21.36 11.28
C SER A 188 -13.46 -20.61 9.96
N PRO A 189 -13.42 -21.29 8.80
CA PRO A 189 -13.29 -20.62 7.49
C PRO A 189 -14.32 -19.53 7.15
N ASN A 190 -15.53 -19.61 7.70
CA ASN A 190 -16.63 -18.67 7.42
C ASN A 190 -17.10 -17.94 8.68
N VAL A 191 -16.23 -17.77 9.68
CA VAL A 191 -16.52 -17.04 10.93
C VAL A 191 -15.36 -16.14 11.28
N LEU A 192 -15.62 -14.84 11.39
CA LEU A 192 -14.64 -13.85 11.82
C LEU A 192 -15.23 -12.99 12.94
N TYR A 193 -14.54 -12.92 14.07
CA TYR A 193 -14.82 -11.95 15.13
C TYR A 193 -14.22 -10.59 14.75
N VAL A 194 -15.10 -9.60 14.60
CA VAL A 194 -14.77 -8.28 14.05
C VAL A 194 -14.80 -7.18 15.09
N GLN A 195 -15.26 -7.48 16.31
CA GLN A 195 -15.31 -6.50 17.39
C GLN A 195 -15.16 -7.17 18.76
N VAL A 196 -14.44 -6.50 19.66
CA VAL A 196 -14.51 -6.76 21.10
C VAL A 196 -14.82 -5.47 21.84
N GLY A 197 -15.82 -5.53 22.72
CA GLY A 197 -16.44 -4.39 23.39
C GLY A 197 -17.80 -4.04 22.80
N ASP A 198 -18.59 -3.34 23.59
CA ASP A 198 -19.81 -2.66 23.15
C ASP A 198 -19.49 -1.16 23.09
N PRO A 199 -19.64 -0.51 21.93
CA PRO A 199 -19.14 0.84 21.74
C PRO A 199 -19.97 1.86 22.54
N GLU A 200 -21.27 1.62 22.75
CA GLU A 200 -22.09 2.51 23.57
C GLU A 200 -21.67 2.41 25.04
N LEU A 201 -21.43 1.20 25.56
CA LEU A 201 -20.97 1.02 26.93
C LEU A 201 -19.55 1.57 27.14
N ASP A 202 -18.64 1.32 26.20
CA ASP A 202 -17.25 1.79 26.26
C ASP A 202 -17.15 3.31 26.18
N HIS A 203 -17.95 3.94 25.31
CA HIS A 203 -17.93 5.40 25.11
C HIS A 203 -18.68 6.16 26.21
N ASN A 204 -19.55 5.48 26.96
CA ASN A 204 -20.15 6.01 28.19
C ASN A 204 -19.24 5.87 29.42
N CYS A 205 -17.98 5.45 29.24
CA CYS A 205 -16.98 5.27 30.28
C CYS A 205 -15.66 5.98 29.95
N TRP A 206 -15.04 6.59 30.96
CA TRP A 206 -13.70 7.19 30.86
C TRP A 206 -12.73 6.57 31.86
N GLU A 207 -12.37 5.31 31.67
CA GLU A 207 -11.51 4.56 32.60
C GLU A 207 -10.18 4.14 31.96
N ARG A 208 -9.25 3.66 32.79
CA ARG A 208 -8.01 3.07 32.28
C ARG A 208 -8.27 1.68 31.69
N PRO A 209 -7.52 1.27 30.65
CA PRO A 209 -7.59 -0.09 30.12
C PRO A 209 -7.48 -1.16 31.20
N GLU A 210 -6.55 -0.96 32.15
CA GLU A 210 -6.20 -1.93 33.18
C GLU A 210 -7.27 -2.07 34.27
N THR A 211 -8.20 -1.12 34.36
CA THR A 211 -9.25 -1.07 35.39
C THR A 211 -10.65 -1.29 34.84
N MET A 212 -10.78 -1.69 33.57
CA MET A 212 -12.09 -1.99 32.96
C MET A 212 -12.83 -3.05 33.78
N THR A 213 -14.09 -2.76 34.08
CA THR A 213 -14.99 -3.68 34.80
C THR A 213 -16.23 -4.07 34.00
N ALA A 214 -16.56 -3.28 32.97
CA ALA A 214 -17.68 -3.56 32.10
C ALA A 214 -17.48 -4.87 31.31
N LYS A 215 -18.59 -5.55 31.01
CA LYS A 215 -18.57 -6.70 30.10
C LYS A 215 -18.17 -6.21 28.71
N ARG A 216 -17.26 -6.95 28.07
CA ARG A 216 -16.76 -6.68 26.71
C ARG A 216 -17.25 -7.76 25.76
N PRO A 217 -18.47 -7.62 25.20
CA PRO A 217 -19.02 -8.63 24.30
C PRO A 217 -18.17 -8.74 23.03
N VAL A 218 -18.27 -9.88 22.36
CA VAL A 218 -17.59 -10.11 21.08
C VAL A 218 -18.63 -10.20 19.97
N THR A 219 -18.32 -9.60 18.82
CA THR A 219 -19.21 -9.60 17.65
C THR A 219 -18.53 -10.29 16.49
N GLN A 220 -19.27 -11.16 15.81
CA GLN A 220 -18.79 -11.89 14.64
C GLN A 220 -19.63 -11.61 13.40
N ILE A 221 -19.01 -11.81 12.25
CA ILE A 221 -19.68 -12.03 10.97
C ILE A 221 -19.57 -13.50 10.58
N ASN A 222 -20.53 -13.97 9.78
CA ASN A 222 -20.56 -15.34 9.28
C ASN A 222 -21.38 -15.43 7.99
N ALA A 223 -21.60 -16.64 7.48
CA ALA A 223 -22.37 -16.88 6.25
C ALA A 223 -23.82 -16.32 6.28
N SER A 224 -24.44 -16.18 7.45
CA SER A 224 -25.80 -15.62 7.60
C SER A 224 -25.81 -14.12 7.80
N PHE A 225 -24.74 -13.57 8.39
CA PHE A 225 -24.54 -12.14 8.66
C PHE A 225 -23.17 -11.75 8.08
N PRO A 226 -23.06 -11.61 6.75
CA PRO A 226 -21.78 -11.40 6.08
C PRO A 226 -21.18 -10.03 6.36
N GLY A 227 -19.87 -9.93 6.16
CA GLY A 227 -19.14 -8.67 6.19
C GLY A 227 -17.94 -8.74 5.26
N THR A 228 -18.20 -8.49 3.98
CA THR A 228 -17.22 -8.68 2.91
C THR A 228 -15.97 -7.84 3.12
N GLU A 229 -16.15 -6.58 3.52
CA GLU A 229 -15.07 -5.60 3.65
C GLU A 229 -14.08 -6.00 4.73
N VAL A 230 -14.59 -6.22 5.93
CA VAL A 230 -13.74 -6.57 7.08
C VAL A 230 -13.12 -7.94 6.93
N ALA A 231 -13.80 -8.91 6.29
CA ALA A 231 -13.22 -10.20 5.97
C ALA A 231 -12.11 -10.07 4.90
N ALA A 232 -12.34 -9.30 3.84
CA ALA A 232 -11.36 -9.08 2.78
C ALA A 232 -10.17 -8.24 3.26
N GLU A 233 -10.37 -7.19 4.05
CA GLU A 233 -9.27 -6.43 4.66
C GLU A 233 -8.44 -7.30 5.62
N THR A 234 -9.10 -8.18 6.40
CA THR A 234 -8.37 -9.15 7.24
C THR A 234 -7.58 -10.15 6.39
N ALA A 235 -8.12 -10.57 5.25
CA ALA A 235 -7.39 -11.38 4.28
C ALA A 235 -6.18 -10.62 3.71
N ALA A 236 -6.33 -9.35 3.34
CA ALA A 236 -5.25 -8.49 2.87
C ALA A 236 -4.14 -8.33 3.93
N ALA A 237 -4.52 -8.11 5.19
CA ALA A 237 -3.62 -8.00 6.33
C ALA A 237 -2.78 -9.27 6.52
N MET A 238 -3.43 -10.43 6.51
CA MET A 238 -2.73 -11.72 6.68
C MET A 238 -1.89 -12.11 5.45
N ALA A 239 -2.38 -11.86 4.24
CA ALA A 239 -1.63 -12.13 3.01
C ALA A 239 -0.36 -11.26 2.94
N SER A 240 -0.47 -9.96 3.17
CA SER A 240 0.68 -9.04 3.20
C SER A 240 1.65 -9.35 4.34
N ALA A 241 1.15 -9.66 5.55
CA ALA A 241 2.00 -10.06 6.67
C ALA A 241 2.72 -11.40 6.42
N SER A 242 2.11 -12.35 5.70
CA SER A 242 2.78 -13.60 5.33
C SER A 242 4.08 -13.34 4.56
N LEU A 243 4.08 -12.37 3.63
CA LEU A 243 5.29 -11.96 2.90
C LEU A 243 6.38 -11.41 3.85
N VAL A 244 5.99 -10.60 4.85
CA VAL A 244 6.93 -10.06 5.84
C VAL A 244 7.59 -11.18 6.65
N PHE A 245 6.79 -12.15 7.11
CA PHE A 245 7.29 -13.23 7.97
C PHE A 245 7.87 -14.41 7.22
N LYS A 246 7.74 -14.50 5.89
CA LYS A 246 8.19 -15.64 5.07
C LYS A 246 9.62 -16.09 5.36
N LYS A 247 10.56 -15.15 5.52
CA LYS A 247 11.98 -15.42 5.79
C LYS A 247 12.34 -15.41 7.29
N ILE A 248 11.42 -14.99 8.15
CA ILE A 248 11.63 -14.82 9.60
C ILE A 248 11.07 -16.02 10.36
N ASN A 249 9.86 -16.46 9.98
CA ASN A 249 9.14 -17.59 10.54
C ASN A 249 8.18 -18.15 9.48
N SER A 250 8.66 -19.12 8.69
CA SER A 250 7.88 -19.70 7.59
C SER A 250 6.60 -20.38 8.05
N THR A 251 6.61 -21.07 9.20
CA THR A 251 5.40 -21.71 9.75
C THR A 251 4.32 -20.69 10.09
N TYR A 252 4.68 -19.55 10.67
CA TYR A 252 3.73 -18.47 10.93
C TYR A 252 3.25 -17.81 9.65
N SER A 253 4.15 -17.60 8.68
CA SER A 253 3.80 -17.12 7.33
C SER A 253 2.76 -18.02 6.65
N ASP A 254 2.98 -19.33 6.64
CA ASP A 254 2.08 -20.30 6.01
C ASP A 254 0.70 -20.32 6.70
N MET A 255 0.68 -20.18 8.03
CA MET A 255 -0.56 -20.06 8.81
C MET A 255 -1.35 -18.80 8.45
N LEU A 256 -0.67 -17.64 8.38
CA LEU A 256 -1.29 -16.39 7.94
C LEU A 256 -1.86 -16.52 6.53
N LEU A 257 -1.09 -17.08 5.59
CA LEU A 257 -1.51 -17.22 4.20
C LEU A 257 -2.73 -18.14 4.07
N MET A 258 -2.77 -19.25 4.81
CA MET A 258 -3.93 -20.14 4.84
C MET A 258 -5.19 -19.42 5.33
N HIS A 259 -5.11 -18.66 6.42
CA HIS A 259 -6.25 -17.88 6.91
C HIS A 259 -6.66 -16.79 5.91
N ALA A 260 -5.70 -16.13 5.27
CA ALA A 260 -5.97 -15.12 4.25
C ALA A 260 -6.79 -15.68 3.08
N GLN A 261 -6.42 -16.87 2.57
CA GLN A 261 -7.13 -17.52 1.48
C GLN A 261 -8.55 -17.94 1.88
N GLN A 262 -8.73 -18.45 3.10
CA GLN A 262 -10.04 -18.80 3.65
C GLN A 262 -10.94 -17.56 3.79
N LEU A 263 -10.43 -16.49 4.40
CA LEU A 263 -11.16 -15.24 4.60
C LEU A 263 -11.55 -14.57 3.28
N PHE A 264 -10.67 -14.59 2.27
CA PHE A 264 -11.01 -14.09 0.95
C PHE A 264 -12.14 -14.91 0.31
N THR A 265 -12.07 -16.24 0.40
CA THR A 265 -13.15 -17.11 -0.09
C THR A 265 -14.46 -16.84 0.64
N PHE A 266 -14.42 -16.66 1.97
CA PHE A 266 -15.58 -16.29 2.77
C PHE A 266 -16.18 -14.94 2.33
N ALA A 267 -15.34 -13.91 2.21
CA ALA A 267 -15.75 -12.57 1.79
C ALA A 267 -16.41 -12.56 0.42
N ASP A 268 -15.82 -13.27 -0.55
CA ASP A 268 -16.28 -13.29 -1.94
C ASP A 268 -17.52 -14.17 -2.15
N THR A 269 -17.65 -15.26 -1.37
CA THR A 269 -18.79 -16.18 -1.44
C THR A 269 -20.05 -15.59 -0.80
N TYR A 270 -19.90 -14.92 0.34
CA TYR A 270 -21.01 -14.35 1.10
C TYR A 270 -20.92 -12.84 1.08
N ARG A 271 -21.36 -12.22 -0.03
CA ARG A 271 -21.25 -10.79 -0.22
C ARG A 271 -22.30 -10.00 0.56
N GLY A 272 -21.87 -9.03 1.35
CA GLY A 272 -22.76 -8.10 2.06
C GLY A 272 -21.98 -7.17 2.98
N LEU A 273 -22.54 -5.96 3.20
CA LEU A 273 -21.88 -4.95 4.02
C LEU A 273 -21.87 -5.37 5.49
N TYR A 274 -20.70 -5.38 6.12
CA TYR A 274 -20.60 -5.76 7.53
C TYR A 274 -21.41 -4.82 8.44
N SER A 275 -21.53 -3.54 8.07
CA SER A 275 -22.30 -2.54 8.81
C SER A 275 -23.82 -2.73 8.66
N THR A 276 -24.29 -3.52 7.69
CA THR A 276 -25.68 -3.98 7.62
C THR A 276 -25.91 -5.18 8.53
N SER A 277 -24.95 -6.10 8.59
CA SER A 277 -24.97 -7.27 9.49
C SER A 277 -24.81 -6.91 10.96
N VAL A 278 -24.04 -5.85 11.24
CA VAL A 278 -23.80 -5.30 12.58
C VAL A 278 -24.16 -3.81 12.59
N PRO A 279 -25.46 -3.44 12.64
CA PRO A 279 -25.89 -2.03 12.52
C PRO A 279 -25.26 -1.07 13.54
N GLN A 280 -24.86 -1.59 14.71
CA GLN A 280 -24.24 -0.80 15.78
C GLN A 280 -22.92 -0.15 15.37
N VAL A 281 -22.21 -0.69 14.37
CA VAL A 281 -20.93 -0.12 13.90
C VAL A 281 -21.09 1.09 13.00
N GLN A 282 -22.30 1.37 12.48
CA GLN A 282 -22.53 2.42 11.49
C GLN A 282 -22.20 3.83 12.02
N THR A 283 -22.31 4.06 13.33
CA THR A 283 -21.95 5.35 13.94
C THR A 283 -20.46 5.52 14.21
N TYR A 284 -19.65 4.48 13.99
CA TYR A 284 -18.22 4.46 14.28
C TYR A 284 -17.40 4.17 13.02
N TYR A 285 -17.61 3.00 12.41
CA TYR A 285 -16.89 2.50 11.24
C TYR A 285 -17.88 2.00 10.18
N ASN A 286 -18.74 2.87 9.65
CA ASN A 286 -19.65 2.47 8.57
C ASN A 286 -18.90 2.05 7.30
N SER A 287 -19.34 0.96 6.66
CA SER A 287 -18.86 0.60 5.33
C SER A 287 -19.62 1.36 4.24
N THR A 288 -18.91 1.84 3.22
CA THR A 288 -19.51 2.46 2.03
C THR A 288 -19.69 1.49 0.85
N ALA A 289 -18.75 0.58 0.64
CA ALA A 289 -18.75 -0.43 -0.41
C ALA A 289 -17.82 -1.58 -0.01
N TYR A 290 -17.85 -2.70 -0.75
CA TYR A 290 -16.95 -3.84 -0.52
C TYR A 290 -16.06 -4.24 -1.70
N GLY A 291 -16.30 -3.63 -2.86
CA GLY A 291 -15.67 -4.04 -4.11
C GLY A 291 -14.17 -3.78 -4.09
N ASP A 292 -13.77 -2.68 -3.47
CA ASP A 292 -12.40 -2.25 -3.35
C ASP A 292 -11.59 -3.09 -2.35
N GLU A 293 -12.18 -3.59 -1.25
CA GLU A 293 -11.51 -4.56 -0.37
C GLU A 293 -11.32 -5.91 -1.05
N LEU A 294 -12.28 -6.35 -1.88
CA LEU A 294 -12.11 -7.57 -2.66
C LEU A 294 -10.93 -7.44 -3.64
N LEU A 295 -10.83 -6.29 -4.34
CA LEU A 295 -9.67 -6.01 -5.19
C LEU A 295 -8.37 -5.92 -4.39
N TRP A 296 -8.41 -5.29 -3.22
CA TRP A 296 -7.26 -5.13 -2.33
C TRP A 296 -6.74 -6.47 -1.80
N ALA A 297 -7.62 -7.32 -1.28
CA ALA A 297 -7.29 -8.64 -0.78
C ALA A 297 -6.74 -9.55 -1.89
N ALA A 298 -7.41 -9.58 -3.04
CA ALA A 298 -6.93 -10.35 -4.19
C ALA A 298 -5.55 -9.86 -4.67
N SER A 299 -5.31 -8.54 -4.67
CA SER A 299 -3.99 -7.98 -5.02
C SER A 299 -2.89 -8.48 -4.07
N TRP A 300 -3.12 -8.45 -2.76
CA TRP A 300 -2.16 -8.97 -1.78
C TRP A 300 -1.99 -10.48 -1.83
N LEU A 301 -3.07 -11.23 -2.07
CA LEU A 301 -2.99 -12.68 -2.26
C LEU A 301 -2.21 -13.05 -3.51
N TYR A 302 -2.36 -12.31 -4.62
CA TYR A 302 -1.52 -12.48 -5.81
C TYR A 302 -0.04 -12.27 -5.46
N LEU A 303 0.29 -11.18 -4.77
CA LEU A 303 1.67 -10.88 -4.36
C LEU A 303 2.25 -11.94 -3.42
N ALA A 304 1.42 -12.50 -2.53
CA ALA A 304 1.83 -13.51 -1.55
C ALA A 304 2.01 -14.92 -2.15
N THR A 305 1.16 -15.30 -3.10
CA THR A 305 1.08 -16.66 -3.64
C THR A 305 1.71 -16.83 -5.02
N GLY A 306 1.71 -15.78 -5.84
CA GLY A 306 1.94 -15.87 -7.27
C GLY A 306 0.82 -16.58 -8.06
N ASP A 307 -0.31 -16.93 -7.42
CA ASP A 307 -1.43 -17.57 -8.09
C ASP A 307 -2.17 -16.56 -9.00
N ARG A 308 -2.15 -16.86 -10.31
CA ARG A 308 -2.77 -16.04 -11.34
C ARG A 308 -4.28 -15.93 -11.21
N SER A 309 -4.95 -16.82 -10.47
CA SER A 309 -6.39 -16.72 -10.21
C SER A 309 -6.73 -15.37 -9.55
N TYR A 310 -5.89 -14.89 -8.64
CA TYR A 310 -6.05 -13.60 -7.99
C TYR A 310 -5.72 -12.40 -8.89
N LEU A 311 -4.71 -12.52 -9.76
CA LEU A 311 -4.43 -11.48 -10.75
C LEU A 311 -5.61 -11.33 -11.72
N ARG A 312 -6.12 -12.45 -12.22
CA ARG A 312 -7.30 -12.49 -13.08
C ARG A 312 -8.56 -11.98 -12.36
N TYR A 313 -8.65 -12.17 -11.04
CA TYR A 313 -9.74 -11.62 -10.24
C TYR A 313 -9.77 -10.09 -10.29
N VAL A 314 -8.60 -9.45 -10.12
CA VAL A 314 -8.49 -7.98 -10.12
C VAL A 314 -8.43 -7.37 -11.52
N THR A 315 -8.11 -8.16 -12.54
CA THR A 315 -8.26 -7.76 -13.93
C THR A 315 -9.62 -8.26 -14.47
N ASP A 316 -9.60 -9.33 -15.26
CA ASP A 316 -10.64 -9.76 -16.18
C ASP A 316 -12.02 -9.99 -15.54
N LEU A 317 -12.08 -10.30 -14.23
CA LEU A 317 -13.32 -10.68 -13.56
C LEU A 317 -14.03 -9.52 -12.87
N ASN A 318 -13.31 -8.73 -12.07
CA ASN A 318 -13.93 -7.72 -11.20
C ASN A 318 -13.32 -6.32 -11.33
N GLY A 319 -12.19 -6.15 -12.05
CA GLY A 319 -11.52 -4.85 -12.18
C GLY A 319 -12.44 -3.76 -12.71
N GLN A 320 -13.13 -4.03 -13.82
CA GLN A 320 -14.07 -3.08 -14.42
C GLN A 320 -15.21 -2.68 -13.47
N ALA A 321 -15.68 -3.60 -12.64
CA ALA A 321 -16.83 -3.36 -11.76
C ALA A 321 -16.46 -2.58 -10.50
N PHE A 322 -15.27 -2.84 -9.94
CA PHE A 322 -14.92 -2.37 -8.59
C PHE A 322 -13.79 -1.33 -8.56
N ALA A 323 -12.96 -1.25 -9.61
CA ALA A 323 -11.80 -0.37 -9.57
C ALA A 323 -12.12 1.10 -9.83
N ASP A 324 -13.26 1.41 -10.43
CA ASP A 324 -13.67 2.79 -10.78
C ASP A 324 -12.58 3.57 -11.54
N TRP A 325 -12.03 2.95 -12.59
CA TRP A 325 -10.88 3.51 -13.32
C TRP A 325 -11.15 4.90 -13.87
N GLY A 326 -10.16 5.78 -13.74
CA GLY A 326 -10.23 7.17 -14.16
C GLY A 326 -10.86 8.12 -13.15
N ASN A 327 -11.43 7.62 -12.04
CA ASN A 327 -12.02 8.42 -10.98
C ASN A 327 -11.17 8.33 -9.70
N PRO A 328 -10.32 9.34 -9.40
CA PRO A 328 -9.52 9.37 -8.19
C PRO A 328 -10.38 9.38 -6.91
N THR A 329 -10.00 8.58 -5.93
CA THR A 329 -10.57 8.59 -4.56
C THR A 329 -9.47 8.76 -3.51
N TRP A 330 -9.84 8.69 -2.23
CA TRP A 330 -8.94 8.92 -1.12
C TRP A 330 -8.72 7.65 -0.32
N PHE A 331 -7.46 7.22 -0.23
CA PHE A 331 -7.08 6.00 0.49
C PHE A 331 -7.34 6.14 1.99
N SER A 332 -8.08 5.19 2.56
CA SER A 332 -8.50 5.18 3.96
C SER A 332 -8.78 3.76 4.46
N TRP A 333 -9.14 3.64 5.74
CA TRP A 333 -9.59 2.36 6.31
C TRP A 333 -10.91 1.86 5.67
N ASP A 334 -11.66 2.74 4.98
CA ASP A 334 -12.93 2.42 4.29
C ASP A 334 -12.71 2.26 2.78
N ASP A 335 -12.09 3.22 2.10
CA ASP A 335 -11.87 3.16 0.63
C ASP A 335 -10.42 2.79 0.26
N LYS A 336 -10.26 1.66 -0.43
CA LYS A 336 -8.96 1.08 -0.82
C LYS A 336 -8.59 1.38 -2.26
N ARG A 337 -9.47 1.98 -3.07
CA ARG A 337 -9.28 2.11 -4.53
C ARG A 337 -7.98 2.82 -4.88
N ALA A 338 -7.68 3.95 -4.26
CA ALA A 338 -6.41 4.66 -4.49
C ALA A 338 -5.18 3.80 -4.12
N GLY A 339 -5.27 3.01 -3.05
CA GLY A 339 -4.24 2.05 -2.67
C GLY A 339 -4.09 0.91 -3.68
N VAL A 340 -5.20 0.32 -4.14
CA VAL A 340 -5.25 -0.71 -5.18
C VAL A 340 -4.64 -0.21 -6.49
N HIS A 341 -4.98 1.02 -6.92
CA HIS A 341 -4.44 1.61 -8.14
C HIS A 341 -2.92 1.75 -8.07
N VAL A 342 -2.39 2.24 -6.95
CA VAL A 342 -0.94 2.38 -6.74
C VAL A 342 -0.27 1.01 -6.63
N LEU A 343 -0.83 0.07 -5.86
CA LEU A 343 -0.28 -1.28 -5.69
C LEU A 343 -0.24 -2.05 -7.01
N LEU A 344 -1.30 -2.03 -7.82
CA LEU A 344 -1.34 -2.71 -9.11
C LEU A 344 -0.52 -1.97 -10.17
N SER A 345 -0.37 -0.64 -10.08
CA SER A 345 0.58 0.09 -10.93
C SER A 345 2.02 -0.38 -10.74
N ARG A 346 2.38 -0.81 -9.53
CA ARG A 346 3.69 -1.41 -9.22
C ARG A 346 3.94 -2.64 -10.09
N ILE A 347 2.95 -3.53 -10.20
CA ILE A 347 3.02 -4.76 -11.01
C ILE A 347 3.19 -4.39 -12.48
N ASN A 348 2.45 -3.39 -12.97
CA ASN A 348 2.57 -2.89 -14.34
C ASN A 348 3.95 -2.26 -14.64
N LEU A 349 4.47 -1.43 -13.73
CA LEU A 349 5.69 -0.64 -13.91
C LEU A 349 6.97 -1.46 -13.76
N ILE A 350 7.04 -2.26 -12.69
CA ILE A 350 8.26 -3.00 -12.32
C ILE A 350 8.25 -4.41 -12.95
N GLY A 351 7.08 -4.88 -13.37
CA GLY A 351 6.88 -6.11 -14.12
C GLY A 351 6.50 -7.29 -13.24
N ALA A 352 5.48 -8.02 -13.67
CA ALA A 352 5.28 -9.42 -13.33
C ALA A 352 5.68 -10.29 -14.54
N LYS A 353 6.22 -11.48 -14.26
CA LYS A 353 6.50 -12.46 -15.32
C LYS A 353 5.17 -13.06 -15.82
N ASP A 354 5.10 -13.36 -17.11
CA ASP A 354 4.05 -14.16 -17.73
C ASP A 354 2.61 -13.58 -17.64
N VAL A 355 2.47 -12.25 -17.54
CA VAL A 355 1.18 -11.53 -17.62
C VAL A 355 0.65 -11.58 -19.06
N SER A 356 -0.63 -11.89 -19.24
CA SER A 356 -1.27 -11.88 -20.56
C SER A 356 -1.45 -10.46 -21.10
N ASP A 357 -1.67 -10.30 -22.40
CA ASP A 357 -1.94 -8.99 -22.99
C ASP A 357 -3.20 -8.33 -22.41
N SER A 358 -4.23 -9.13 -22.08
CA SER A 358 -5.47 -8.64 -21.46
C SER A 358 -5.25 -8.15 -20.03
N GLU A 359 -4.59 -8.96 -19.20
CA GLU A 359 -4.24 -8.60 -17.82
C GLU A 359 -3.37 -7.34 -17.82
N ASN A 360 -2.40 -7.25 -18.75
CA ASN A 360 -1.53 -6.08 -18.85
C ASN A 360 -2.29 -4.80 -19.26
N LEU A 361 -3.29 -4.90 -20.13
CA LEU A 361 -4.12 -3.75 -20.52
C LEU A 361 -4.91 -3.21 -19.33
N GLU A 362 -5.46 -4.09 -18.48
CA GLU A 362 -6.18 -3.66 -17.28
C GLU A 362 -5.23 -3.11 -16.21
N LEU A 363 -4.05 -3.71 -16.04
CA LEU A 363 -2.98 -3.15 -15.20
C LEU A 363 -2.57 -1.74 -15.65
N GLN A 364 -2.62 -1.43 -16.95
CA GLN A 364 -2.40 -0.07 -17.45
C GLN A 364 -3.52 0.89 -17.03
N MET A 365 -4.78 0.43 -16.90
CA MET A 365 -5.88 1.26 -16.41
C MET A 365 -5.71 1.61 -14.94
N TYR A 366 -5.26 0.66 -14.12
CA TYR A 366 -4.85 0.91 -12.73
C TYR A 366 -3.73 1.94 -12.66
N ARG A 367 -2.66 1.74 -13.44
CA ARG A 367 -1.55 2.70 -13.54
C ARG A 367 -2.02 4.08 -13.95
N LYS A 368 -2.84 4.21 -15.00
CA LYS A 368 -3.36 5.50 -15.47
C LYS A 368 -4.19 6.22 -14.41
N THR A 369 -4.93 5.47 -13.60
CA THR A 369 -5.71 6.05 -12.50
C THR A 369 -4.78 6.49 -11.35
N ALA A 370 -3.75 5.70 -11.03
CA ALA A 370 -2.68 6.12 -10.11
C ALA A 370 -1.96 7.39 -10.58
N GLU A 371 -1.64 7.51 -11.87
CA GLU A 371 -1.05 8.71 -12.48
C GLU A 371 -2.00 9.91 -12.34
N THR A 372 -3.31 9.73 -12.55
CA THR A 372 -4.32 10.78 -12.31
C THR A 372 -4.34 11.22 -10.85
N ILE A 373 -4.27 10.29 -9.89
CA ILE A 373 -4.15 10.60 -8.47
C ILE A 373 -2.89 11.44 -8.22
N MET A 374 -1.72 10.99 -8.69
CA MET A 374 -0.46 11.70 -8.52
C MET A 374 -0.48 13.11 -9.11
N CYS A 375 -1.06 13.26 -10.31
CA CYS A 375 -1.28 14.57 -10.93
C CYS A 375 -2.21 15.45 -10.11
N GLY A 376 -3.22 14.88 -9.46
CA GLY A 376 -4.11 15.58 -8.53
C GLY A 376 -3.40 16.03 -7.26
N LEU A 377 -2.39 15.29 -6.79
CA LEU A 377 -1.63 15.54 -5.56
C LEU A 377 -0.53 16.60 -5.69
N LEU A 378 -0.07 16.91 -6.89
CA LEU A 378 0.92 17.96 -7.12
C LEU A 378 0.28 19.36 -7.16
N PRO A 379 0.71 20.32 -6.32
CA PRO A 379 0.02 21.62 -6.17
C PRO A 379 0.06 22.49 -7.43
N ASP A 380 1.17 22.46 -8.18
CA ASP A 380 1.32 23.26 -9.41
C ASP A 380 0.80 22.54 -10.66
N SER A 381 0.09 21.42 -10.48
CA SER A 381 -0.50 20.62 -11.56
C SER A 381 -1.72 21.31 -12.17
N PRO A 382 -1.87 21.30 -13.50
CA PRO A 382 -3.10 21.77 -14.13
C PRO A 382 -4.36 21.02 -13.68
N THR A 383 -4.19 19.82 -13.11
CA THR A 383 -5.28 19.00 -12.54
C THR A 383 -5.18 18.86 -11.03
N ALA A 384 -4.47 19.78 -10.35
CA ALA A 384 -4.35 19.76 -8.89
C ALA A 384 -5.75 19.76 -8.24
N THR A 385 -5.94 18.87 -7.26
CA THR A 385 -7.17 18.83 -6.48
C THR A 385 -7.35 20.10 -5.65
N PRO A 386 -8.58 20.66 -5.56
CA PRO A 386 -8.89 21.76 -4.67
C PRO A 386 -9.00 21.33 -3.20
N SER A 387 -8.95 20.04 -2.88
CA SER A 387 -9.08 19.50 -1.53
C SER A 387 -7.82 19.73 -0.69
N ARG A 388 -7.51 21.00 -0.43
CA ARG A 388 -6.32 21.46 0.32
C ARG A 388 -6.62 22.70 1.14
N THR A 389 -5.89 22.86 2.24
CA THR A 389 -5.83 24.12 2.98
C THR A 389 -4.98 25.18 2.26
N GLU A 390 -5.02 26.42 2.74
CA GLU A 390 -4.17 27.50 2.25
C GLU A 390 -2.67 27.16 2.38
N GLY A 391 -2.25 26.57 3.49
CA GLY A 391 -0.90 26.04 3.70
C GLY A 391 -0.55 24.78 2.90
N GLY A 392 -1.44 24.28 2.05
CA GLY A 392 -1.17 23.18 1.11
C GLY A 392 -1.31 21.76 1.68
N LEU A 393 -1.88 21.61 2.88
CA LEU A 393 -2.22 20.31 3.45
C LEU A 393 -3.41 19.70 2.68
N ILE A 394 -3.31 18.44 2.24
CA ILE A 394 -4.48 17.70 1.72
C ILE A 394 -5.54 17.61 2.82
N TRP A 395 -6.76 18.09 2.56
CA TRP A 395 -7.82 18.16 3.55
C TRP A 395 -9.16 17.73 2.95
N ILE A 396 -9.70 16.62 3.44
CA ILE A 396 -10.88 15.95 2.85
C ILE A 396 -12.08 15.99 3.78
N ALA A 397 -11.85 15.75 5.07
CA ALA A 397 -12.90 15.66 6.07
C ALA A 397 -12.45 16.39 7.34
N PRO A 398 -13.40 16.99 8.10
CA PRO A 398 -13.09 17.65 9.36
C PRO A 398 -12.74 16.67 10.47
N TRP A 399 -13.31 15.46 10.44
CA TRP A 399 -12.98 14.40 11.38
C TRP A 399 -11.72 13.69 10.91
N ASN A 400 -10.71 13.62 11.77
CA ASN A 400 -9.48 12.89 11.50
C ASN A 400 -8.81 13.31 10.15
N CYS A 401 -8.68 14.62 9.91
CA CYS A 401 -8.28 15.15 8.61
C CYS A 401 -6.92 14.63 8.11
N LEU A 402 -5.97 14.39 9.03
CA LEU A 402 -4.61 13.98 8.70
C LEU A 402 -4.53 12.57 8.11
N GLN A 403 -5.55 11.72 8.29
CA GLN A 403 -5.62 10.40 7.65
C GLN A 403 -5.32 10.49 6.16
N HIS A 404 -6.05 11.35 5.46
CA HIS A 404 -5.94 11.49 4.01
C HIS A 404 -4.64 12.19 3.61
N SER A 405 -4.16 13.13 4.42
CA SER A 405 -2.89 13.81 4.16
C SER A 405 -1.71 12.84 4.20
N VAL A 406 -1.60 12.03 5.25
CA VAL A 406 -0.52 11.04 5.36
C VAL A 406 -0.69 9.87 4.39
N ALA A 407 -1.93 9.46 4.09
CA ALA A 407 -2.21 8.45 3.08
C ALA A 407 -1.80 8.88 1.67
N SER A 408 -2.21 10.08 1.24
CA SER A 408 -1.81 10.64 -0.05
C SER A 408 -0.31 10.83 -0.17
N ALA A 409 0.34 11.30 0.89
CA ALA A 409 1.79 11.46 0.93
C ALA A 409 2.52 10.11 0.83
N PHE A 410 2.04 9.08 1.52
CA PHE A 410 2.58 7.72 1.44
C PHE A 410 2.43 7.13 0.04
N LEU A 411 1.25 7.24 -0.57
CA LEU A 411 1.01 6.76 -1.94
C LEU A 411 1.86 7.50 -2.99
N ALA A 412 2.03 8.82 -2.86
CA ALA A 412 2.91 9.60 -3.74
C ALA A 412 4.39 9.21 -3.60
N LEU A 413 4.82 8.87 -2.38
CA LEU A 413 6.17 8.41 -2.12
C LEU A 413 6.44 7.05 -2.76
N LEU A 414 5.51 6.10 -2.58
CA LEU A 414 5.57 4.79 -3.23
C LEU A 414 5.62 4.92 -4.75
N TYR A 415 4.74 5.74 -5.31
CA TYR A 415 4.68 5.93 -6.76
C TYR A 415 5.95 6.58 -7.32
N SER A 416 6.53 7.56 -6.62
CA SER A 416 7.85 8.12 -6.92
C SER A 416 8.91 7.02 -7.01
N ASP A 417 8.97 6.14 -6.00
CA ASP A 417 9.97 5.06 -5.95
C ASP A 417 9.72 4.01 -7.05
N TYR A 418 8.46 3.75 -7.43
CA TYR A 418 8.12 2.88 -8.57
C TYR A 418 8.55 3.49 -9.91
N MET A 419 8.37 4.80 -10.09
CA MET A 419 8.86 5.51 -11.28
C MET A 419 10.38 5.37 -11.41
N LEU A 420 11.12 5.61 -10.32
CA LEU A 420 12.57 5.46 -10.29
C LEU A 420 13.02 4.04 -10.59
N THR A 421 12.35 3.05 -10.00
CA THR A 421 12.70 1.62 -10.13
C THR A 421 12.43 1.10 -11.55
N SER A 422 11.34 1.54 -12.17
CA SER A 422 10.96 1.18 -13.55
C SER A 422 11.71 1.97 -14.63
N GLY A 423 12.43 3.05 -14.26
CA GLY A 423 13.04 3.97 -15.22
C GLY A 423 12.04 4.91 -15.90
N THR A 424 10.85 5.11 -15.31
CA THR A 424 9.86 6.09 -15.78
C THR A 424 10.35 7.49 -15.42
N GLU A 425 10.89 8.22 -16.40
CA GLU A 425 11.55 9.52 -16.17
C GLU A 425 10.56 10.64 -15.80
N THR A 426 9.34 10.61 -16.34
CA THR A 426 8.36 11.69 -16.16
C THR A 426 6.92 11.21 -16.07
N LEU A 427 6.13 11.89 -15.24
CA LEU A 427 4.67 11.84 -15.16
C LEU A 427 4.08 13.02 -15.96
N TYR A 428 3.13 12.74 -16.86
CA TYR A 428 2.47 13.77 -17.66
C TYR A 428 1.11 14.14 -17.06
N CYS A 429 0.94 15.42 -16.68
CA CYS A 429 -0.28 15.97 -16.12
C CYS A 429 -0.77 17.13 -16.99
N SER A 430 -1.67 16.85 -17.95
CA SER A 430 -2.38 17.84 -18.76
C SER A 430 -1.50 18.97 -19.31
N GLY A 431 -0.40 18.61 -19.98
CA GLY A 431 0.51 19.55 -20.65
C GLY A 431 1.76 19.90 -19.85
N LYS A 432 1.88 19.45 -18.59
CA LYS A 432 3.06 19.64 -17.76
C LYS A 432 3.69 18.29 -17.39
N LEU A 433 5.02 18.24 -17.37
CA LEU A 433 5.79 17.06 -16.99
C LEU A 433 6.33 17.23 -15.58
N TYR A 434 6.25 16.16 -14.79
CA TYR A 434 6.74 16.05 -13.43
C TYR A 434 7.71 14.89 -13.30
N LYS A 435 8.68 15.03 -12.41
CA LYS A 435 9.69 14.01 -12.09
C LYS A 435 9.31 13.28 -10.79
N PRO A 436 9.91 12.11 -10.51
CA PRO A 436 9.76 11.43 -9.22
C PRO A 436 10.05 12.37 -8.03
N ASP A 437 11.06 13.23 -8.15
CA ASP A 437 11.41 14.20 -7.11
C ASP A 437 10.29 15.20 -6.78
N ASP A 438 9.40 15.52 -7.73
CA ASP A 438 8.25 16.39 -7.46
C ASP A 438 7.22 15.69 -6.56
N LEU A 439 6.98 14.39 -6.79
CA LEU A 439 6.10 13.57 -5.95
C LEU A 439 6.72 13.37 -4.56
N ARG A 440 8.01 13.06 -4.49
CA ARG A 440 8.74 12.98 -3.21
C ARG A 440 8.73 14.32 -2.47
N GLY A 441 8.85 15.44 -3.18
CA GLY A 441 8.74 16.78 -2.64
C GLY A 441 7.36 17.07 -2.04
N PHE A 442 6.29 16.62 -2.71
CA PHE A 442 4.94 16.66 -2.15
C PHE A 442 4.81 15.79 -0.88
N SER A 443 5.32 14.55 -0.87
CA SER A 443 5.29 13.70 0.33
C SER A 443 6.04 14.35 1.50
N ILE A 444 7.17 14.99 1.22
CA ILE A 444 7.94 15.77 2.20
C ILE A 444 7.12 16.96 2.71
N SER A 445 6.40 17.69 1.86
CA SER A 445 5.60 18.85 2.32
C SER A 445 4.51 18.44 3.33
N GLN A 446 3.83 17.31 3.09
CA GLN A 446 2.79 16.82 4.01
C GLN A 446 3.39 16.33 5.34
N VAL A 447 4.50 15.59 5.33
CA VAL A 447 5.13 15.15 6.59
C VAL A 447 5.71 16.33 7.36
N GLU A 448 6.30 17.31 6.67
CA GLU A 448 6.81 18.53 7.27
C GLU A 448 5.69 19.33 7.95
N TYR A 449 4.51 19.40 7.32
CA TYR A 449 3.32 19.98 7.92
C TYR A 449 2.96 19.27 9.23
N VAL A 450 2.89 17.93 9.23
CA VAL A 450 2.63 17.10 10.43
C VAL A 450 3.69 17.33 11.52
N LEU A 451 4.95 17.50 11.13
CA LEU A 451 6.07 17.68 12.06
C LEU A 451 6.25 19.13 12.54
N GLY A 452 5.36 20.05 12.16
CA GLY A 452 5.28 21.41 12.71
C GLY A 452 5.56 22.54 11.72
N ASN A 453 5.84 22.26 10.45
CA ASN A 453 5.90 23.29 9.41
C ASN A 453 4.48 23.66 8.92
N ASN A 454 3.66 24.14 9.85
CA ASN A 454 2.29 24.59 9.64
C ASN A 454 2.10 25.98 10.26
N PRO A 455 0.96 26.67 10.01
CA PRO A 455 0.72 28.00 10.55
C PRO A 455 0.79 28.09 12.07
N MET A 456 0.49 27.00 12.78
CA MET A 456 0.50 26.96 14.25
C MET A 456 1.89 26.70 14.86
N LYS A 457 2.87 26.30 14.05
CA LYS A 457 4.20 25.84 14.52
C LYS A 457 4.07 24.78 15.62
N LEU A 458 3.17 23.82 15.39
CA LEU A 458 2.79 22.76 16.32
C LEU A 458 2.94 21.41 15.61
N SER A 459 3.72 20.48 16.15
CA SER A 459 3.74 19.12 15.61
C SER A 459 2.45 18.40 15.98
N TYR A 460 1.83 17.71 15.02
CA TYR A 460 0.69 16.82 15.25
C TYR A 460 1.11 15.38 15.60
N LEU A 461 2.42 15.11 15.66
CA LEU A 461 2.99 13.87 16.19
C LEU A 461 3.35 14.08 17.67
N VAL A 462 2.58 13.48 18.57
CA VAL A 462 2.74 13.66 20.02
C VAL A 462 4.11 13.18 20.47
N GLY A 463 4.85 14.05 21.17
CA GLY A 463 6.22 13.80 21.62
C GLY A 463 7.30 14.23 20.62
N TYR A 464 6.96 14.70 19.42
CA TYR A 464 7.92 15.20 18.44
C TYR A 464 8.08 16.73 18.50
N GLY A 465 9.34 17.19 18.48
CA GLY A 465 9.65 18.62 18.53
C GLY A 465 9.40 19.25 19.90
N SER A 466 9.46 20.59 19.97
CA SER A 466 9.30 21.34 21.22
C SER A 466 7.86 21.75 21.53
N ARG A 467 6.93 21.59 20.58
CA ARG A 467 5.52 21.92 20.71
C ARG A 467 4.68 20.85 20.01
N TYR A 468 3.85 20.17 20.78
CA TYR A 468 2.89 19.15 20.32
C TYR A 468 1.65 19.16 21.24
N PRO A 469 0.50 18.57 20.82
CA PRO A 469 -0.71 18.47 21.63
C PRO A 469 -0.47 17.85 23.00
N LEU A 470 -1.01 18.47 24.05
CA LEU A 470 -0.90 18.01 25.44
C LEU A 470 -2.22 17.46 25.98
N HIS A 471 -3.34 17.71 25.31
CA HIS A 471 -4.69 17.31 25.73
C HIS A 471 -5.28 16.30 24.74
N VAL A 472 -4.55 15.21 24.50
CA VAL A 472 -4.95 14.17 23.55
C VAL A 472 -6.23 13.46 24.02
N HIS A 473 -7.22 13.29 23.15
CA HIS A 473 -8.46 12.54 23.44
C HIS A 473 -8.15 11.04 23.54
N HIS A 474 -7.60 10.62 24.69
CA HIS A 474 -7.15 9.25 24.89
C HIS A 474 -7.20 8.87 26.37
N ARG A 475 -8.10 7.93 26.72
CA ARG A 475 -8.39 7.53 28.10
C ARG A 475 -7.13 7.16 28.88
N GLY A 476 -6.36 6.19 28.39
CA GLY A 476 -5.15 5.70 29.08
C GLY A 476 -4.08 6.77 29.37
N SER A 477 -3.93 7.78 28.51
CA SER A 477 -2.92 8.83 28.70
C SER A 477 -3.43 9.98 29.58
N SER A 478 -4.75 10.23 29.58
CA SER A 478 -5.39 11.29 30.37
C SER A 478 -5.51 10.98 31.87
N ILE A 479 -5.40 9.71 32.28
CA ILE A 479 -5.59 9.28 33.66
C ILE A 479 -4.22 8.92 34.27
N PRO A 480 -3.83 9.46 35.44
CA PRO A 480 -2.55 9.13 36.08
C PRO A 480 -2.40 7.61 36.32
N ALA A 481 -1.18 7.10 36.14
CA ALA A 481 -0.92 5.66 36.24
C ALA A 481 -1.18 5.06 37.64
N ASN A 482 -1.25 5.88 38.69
CA ASN A 482 -1.56 5.48 40.05
C ASN A 482 -2.99 5.85 40.49
N ALA A 483 -3.79 6.43 39.59
CA ALA A 483 -5.17 6.79 39.93
C ALA A 483 -6.04 5.55 40.04
N ASN A 484 -6.80 5.46 41.14
CA ASN A 484 -7.91 4.53 41.29
C ASN A 484 -9.18 5.26 40.86
N THR A 485 -9.68 4.97 39.67
CA THR A 485 -10.80 5.68 39.06
C THR A 485 -11.56 4.70 38.18
N GLY A 486 -12.89 4.68 38.30
CA GLY A 486 -13.77 3.84 37.50
C GLY A 486 -14.40 4.61 36.34
N CYS A 487 -15.25 3.91 35.59
CA CYS A 487 -15.96 4.42 34.41
C CYS A 487 -16.54 5.84 34.54
N ARG A 488 -17.29 6.15 35.61
CA ARG A 488 -18.03 7.43 35.75
C ARG A 488 -17.22 8.56 36.38
N ASP A 489 -16.48 8.28 37.44
CA ASP A 489 -15.59 9.27 38.08
C ASP A 489 -14.36 9.59 37.21
N GLY A 490 -14.10 8.72 36.23
CA GLY A 490 -13.22 8.91 35.09
C GLY A 490 -13.34 10.23 34.34
N PHE A 491 -14.58 10.69 34.12
CA PHE A 491 -14.85 11.87 33.29
C PHE A 491 -14.23 13.16 33.83
N LYS A 492 -13.87 13.23 35.12
CA LYS A 492 -13.07 14.36 35.65
C LYS A 492 -11.73 14.54 34.91
N TRP A 493 -11.17 13.45 34.38
CA TRP A 493 -9.95 13.47 33.58
C TRP A 493 -10.23 13.86 32.13
N LEU A 494 -11.41 13.55 31.58
CA LEU A 494 -11.84 14.12 30.29
C LEU A 494 -11.91 15.65 30.39
N ASP A 495 -12.59 16.13 31.41
CA ASP A 495 -12.93 17.55 31.62
C ASP A 495 -11.80 18.38 32.24
N SER A 496 -10.68 17.76 32.61
CA SER A 496 -9.56 18.47 33.24
C SER A 496 -8.88 19.45 32.27
N GLU A 497 -8.65 20.69 32.72
CA GLU A 497 -7.85 21.68 32.00
C GLU A 497 -6.33 21.43 32.09
N SER A 498 -5.90 20.44 32.88
CA SER A 498 -4.50 20.06 32.95
C SER A 498 -4.12 19.19 31.73
N PRO A 499 -2.86 19.28 31.27
CA PRO A 499 -2.29 18.33 30.31
C PRO A 499 -2.53 16.87 30.70
N ASN A 500 -2.55 15.98 29.72
CA ASN A 500 -2.54 14.54 29.99
C ASN A 500 -1.31 14.21 30.87
N PRO A 501 -1.50 13.52 32.01
CA PRO A 501 -0.42 13.20 32.94
C PRO A 501 0.57 12.20 32.32
N ASN A 502 0.14 11.40 31.34
CA ASN A 502 1.02 10.55 30.56
C ASN A 502 1.05 11.02 29.10
N VAL A 503 2.23 10.94 28.47
CA VAL A 503 2.37 11.28 27.05
C VAL A 503 1.96 10.08 26.21
N ALA A 504 0.94 10.24 25.36
CA ALA A 504 0.58 9.29 24.30
C ALA A 504 1.63 9.37 23.17
N VAL A 505 2.87 9.00 23.48
CA VAL A 505 4.03 9.17 22.60
C VAL A 505 3.81 8.46 21.27
N GLY A 506 4.14 9.17 20.18
CA GLY A 506 3.97 8.66 18.83
C GLY A 506 2.57 8.80 18.25
N ALA A 507 1.59 9.24 19.03
CA ALA A 507 0.22 9.41 18.55
C ALA A 507 0.17 10.48 17.45
N LEU A 508 -0.39 10.13 16.29
CA LEU A 508 -0.80 11.10 15.28
C LEU A 508 -2.25 11.52 15.57
N VAL A 509 -2.45 12.74 16.06
CA VAL A 509 -3.79 13.28 16.32
C VAL A 509 -4.55 13.52 15.01
N GLY A 510 -5.87 13.69 15.08
CA GLY A 510 -6.73 13.94 13.91
C GLY A 510 -6.32 15.15 13.06
N GLY A 511 -5.84 16.24 13.68
CA GLY A 511 -5.23 17.38 12.97
C GLY A 511 -6.12 18.64 12.87
N PRO A 512 -5.73 19.62 12.04
CA PRO A 512 -6.38 20.93 12.03
C PRO A 512 -7.73 20.95 11.30
N PHE A 513 -8.53 21.97 11.59
CA PHE A 513 -9.68 22.32 10.75
C PHE A 513 -9.20 22.90 9.42
N PHE A 514 -10.13 23.10 8.48
CA PHE A 514 -9.81 23.59 7.14
C PHE A 514 -9.08 24.95 7.14
N ASN A 515 -9.39 25.81 8.12
CA ASN A 515 -8.72 27.10 8.34
C ASN A 515 -7.36 26.98 9.05
N GLU A 516 -6.82 25.77 9.17
CA GLU A 516 -5.51 25.46 9.76
C GLU A 516 -5.40 25.77 11.26
N SER A 517 -6.55 25.92 11.93
CA SER A 517 -6.63 26.04 13.39
C SER A 517 -6.73 24.68 14.06
N TYR A 518 -6.14 24.56 15.25
CA TYR A 518 -6.17 23.38 16.12
C TYR A 518 -6.47 23.82 17.54
N VAL A 519 -7.50 23.22 18.13
CA VAL A 519 -7.86 23.45 19.53
C VAL A 519 -7.41 22.22 20.34
N ASP A 520 -6.30 22.37 21.08
CA ASP A 520 -5.76 21.34 21.97
C ASP A 520 -6.62 21.19 23.22
N ALA A 521 -7.77 20.54 23.05
CA ALA A 521 -8.72 20.25 24.11
C ALA A 521 -9.09 18.76 24.05
N ARG A 522 -9.09 18.11 25.22
CA ARG A 522 -9.33 16.67 25.30
C ARG A 522 -10.71 16.26 24.80
N ASN A 523 -11.72 17.09 24.97
CA ASN A 523 -13.07 16.82 24.47
C ASN A 523 -13.25 17.16 22.97
N ASN A 524 -12.22 17.68 22.31
CA ASN A 524 -12.22 17.91 20.86
C ASN A 524 -11.68 16.67 20.14
N SER A 525 -12.44 15.56 20.19
CA SER A 525 -12.05 14.29 19.54
C SER A 525 -11.80 14.47 18.04
N MET A 526 -12.49 15.42 17.39
CA MET A 526 -12.31 15.63 15.94
C MET A 526 -10.89 15.96 15.51
N GLN A 527 -10.18 16.73 16.33
CA GLN A 527 -8.81 17.14 16.08
C GLN A 527 -7.81 16.37 16.95
N GLY A 528 -8.21 16.03 18.17
CA GLY A 528 -7.34 15.53 19.24
C GLY A 528 -7.31 14.01 19.41
N GLU A 529 -8.16 13.26 18.70
CA GLU A 529 -8.19 11.80 18.78
C GLU A 529 -7.17 11.17 17.82
N PRO A 530 -6.24 10.34 18.32
CA PRO A 530 -5.35 9.55 17.49
C PRO A 530 -5.93 8.18 17.18
N THR A 531 -5.52 7.58 16.07
CA THR A 531 -5.92 6.22 15.69
C THR A 531 -4.73 5.36 15.28
N ALA A 532 -4.87 4.04 15.45
CA ALA A 532 -3.83 3.09 15.08
C ALA A 532 -3.51 3.13 13.57
N TYR A 533 -4.53 3.23 12.72
CA TYR A 533 -4.36 3.22 11.27
C TYR A 533 -3.67 4.49 10.72
N ASN A 534 -3.96 5.66 11.30
CA ASN A 534 -3.24 6.89 10.98
C ASN A 534 -1.75 6.77 11.27
N SER A 535 -1.45 6.15 12.41
CA SER A 535 -0.08 5.94 12.86
C SER A 535 0.65 4.96 11.95
N ALA A 536 -0.01 3.93 11.42
CA ALA A 536 0.56 3.05 10.40
C ALA A 536 0.87 3.76 9.09
N LEU A 537 -0.03 4.64 8.60
CA LEU A 537 0.21 5.44 7.40
C LEU A 537 1.41 6.39 7.59
N LEU A 538 1.48 7.08 8.73
CA LEU A 538 2.61 7.94 9.07
C LEU A 538 3.92 7.16 9.18
N VAL A 539 3.90 5.98 9.80
CA VAL A 539 5.07 5.09 9.88
C VAL A 539 5.52 4.66 8.48
N GLY A 540 4.59 4.32 7.58
CA GLY A 540 4.92 4.02 6.18
C GLY A 540 5.62 5.18 5.48
N LEU A 541 5.05 6.39 5.59
CA LEU A 541 5.61 7.62 5.04
C LEU A 541 7.01 7.93 5.60
N LEU A 542 7.16 7.91 6.93
CA LEU A 542 8.43 8.19 7.59
C LEU A 542 9.51 7.15 7.26
N SER A 543 9.12 5.88 7.10
CA SER A 543 10.04 4.81 6.71
C SER A 543 10.65 5.04 5.33
N GLY A 544 9.85 5.48 4.35
CA GLY A 544 10.37 5.82 3.02
C GLY A 544 11.26 7.07 2.99
N LEU A 545 11.12 7.97 3.96
CA LEU A 545 11.90 9.20 4.09
C LEU A 545 13.11 9.08 5.04
N ALA A 546 13.16 8.05 5.89
CA ALA A 546 14.20 7.88 6.90
C ALA A 546 15.62 7.75 6.32
N THR A 547 15.75 7.41 5.04
CA THR A 547 17.04 7.36 4.35
C THR A 547 16.98 8.00 2.96
N SER A 548 18.15 8.34 2.40
CA SER A 548 18.28 8.91 1.05
C SER A 548 18.07 7.92 -0.09
N SER A 549 17.85 6.63 0.21
CA SER A 549 17.55 5.61 -0.79
C SER A 549 16.12 5.76 -1.31
N THR A 550 15.93 5.58 -2.61
CA THR A 550 14.68 5.84 -3.34
C THR A 550 14.29 4.71 -4.30
N VAL A 551 14.96 3.57 -4.19
CA VAL A 551 14.73 2.41 -5.07
C VAL A 551 13.84 1.40 -4.35
N ALA A 552 12.66 1.13 -4.91
CA ALA A 552 11.78 0.08 -4.44
C ALA A 552 12.44 -1.29 -4.63
N LYS A 553 12.42 -2.12 -3.59
CA LYS A 553 12.97 -3.48 -3.65
C LYS A 553 11.90 -4.49 -3.99
N SER A 554 12.30 -5.57 -4.66
CA SER A 554 11.40 -6.70 -4.83
C SER A 554 11.20 -7.41 -3.50
N PHE A 555 9.95 -7.69 -3.14
CA PHE A 555 9.56 -8.49 -1.97
C PHE A 555 8.69 -9.70 -2.35
N THR A 556 8.56 -9.99 -3.65
CA THR A 556 7.84 -11.16 -4.18
C THR A 556 8.75 -12.34 -4.55
N THR A 557 10.04 -12.26 -4.21
CA THR A 557 11.06 -13.30 -4.51
C THR A 557 11.28 -14.28 -3.36
#